data_AF-A0A6I1G0B0-F1
#
_entry.id   AF-A0A6I1G0B0-F1
#
_cell.length_a   1.000
_cell.length_b   1.000
_cell.length_c   1.000
_cell.angle_alpha   90.00
_cell.angle_beta   90.00
_cell.angle_gamma   90.00
#
_symmetry.space_group_name_H-M   'P 1'
#
loop_
_entity.id
_entity.type
_entity.pdbx_description
1 polymer ?
#
loop_
_entity_poly.entity_id
_entity_poly.type
_entity_poly.pdbx_seq_one_letter_code
_entity_poly.pdbx_strand_id
1 'polypeptide(L)'
;MKKLKSIIFYILSLIAIVILTMGIYILIVAIQEKLFVPPEYMMWAFKYPASRLVFIYELYLFGGLFYIFHKGFRKTLNSLFKKHRKQILSTFITFNIVLIYIITSAVTIITNNKIIDYSFLSPQGREYSYNDVVKVNTGVYGKKLYLPFTHSKGDFFYIIELDDGSKIDLAEVGGVKNDEHEYFIIEELDIQFVNMDIPKVSSMENFEYSTEHLDKIYTDKIRNILENTN
;
A
#
# COMPACT_ATOMS: atom_id res chain seq x y z
N MET A 1 30.94 -29.77 -8.43
CA MET A 1 29.70 -30.22 -7.74
C MET A 1 29.29 -29.36 -6.55
N LYS A 2 30.15 -29.09 -5.53
CA LYS A 2 29.75 -28.29 -4.35
C LYS A 2 29.28 -26.86 -4.67
N LYS A 3 29.97 -26.16 -5.58
CA LYS A 3 29.57 -24.80 -6.02
C LYS A 3 28.21 -24.78 -6.73
N LEU A 4 27.97 -25.73 -7.65
CA LEU A 4 26.69 -25.85 -8.36
C LEU A 4 25.52 -26.14 -7.40
N LYS A 5 25.69 -27.07 -6.45
CA LYS A 5 24.69 -27.34 -5.41
C LYS A 5 24.38 -26.10 -4.56
N SER A 6 25.39 -25.30 -4.25
CA SER A 6 25.21 -24.04 -3.51
C SER A 6 24.43 -23.01 -4.33
N ILE A 7 24.74 -22.84 -5.61
CA ILE A 7 24.04 -21.90 -6.50
C ILE A 7 22.55 -22.30 -6.61
N ILE A 8 22.26 -23.58 -6.85
CA ILE A 8 20.87 -24.08 -6.92
C ILE A 8 20.13 -23.81 -5.60
N PHE A 9 20.78 -24.03 -4.45
CA PHE A 9 20.18 -23.75 -3.15
C PHE A 9 19.82 -22.26 -2.97
N TYR A 10 20.68 -21.33 -3.41
CA TYR A 10 20.37 -19.90 -3.35
C TYR A 10 19.19 -19.52 -4.23
N ILE A 11 19.13 -20.06 -5.45
CA ILE A 11 18.02 -19.82 -6.37
C ILE A 11 16.70 -20.32 -5.76
N LEU A 12 16.68 -21.55 -5.24
CA LEU A 12 15.49 -22.11 -4.59
C LEU A 12 15.09 -21.31 -3.34
N SER A 13 16.06 -20.84 -2.56
CA SER A 13 15.79 -19.99 -1.40
C SER A 13 15.16 -18.66 -1.81
N LEU A 14 15.67 -18.03 -2.88
CA LEU A 14 15.12 -16.79 -3.41
C LEU A 14 13.67 -16.97 -3.90
N ILE A 15 13.41 -18.06 -4.64
CA ILE A 15 12.05 -18.40 -5.11
C ILE A 15 11.11 -18.60 -3.91
N ALA A 16 11.53 -19.36 -2.90
CA ALA A 16 10.73 -19.60 -1.71
C ALA A 16 10.41 -18.30 -0.95
N ILE A 17 11.35 -17.36 -0.90
CA ILE A 17 11.15 -16.05 -0.29
C ILE A 17 10.11 -15.24 -1.06
N VAL A 18 10.20 -15.17 -2.39
CA VAL A 18 9.21 -14.46 -3.21
C VAL A 18 7.81 -15.05 -3.04
N ILE A 19 7.68 -16.38 -3.02
CA ILE A 19 6.38 -17.04 -2.78
C ILE A 19 5.85 -16.73 -1.38
N LEU A 20 6.71 -16.76 -0.35
CA LEU A 20 6.33 -16.44 1.01
C LEU A 20 5.90 -14.97 1.15
N THR A 21 6.63 -14.06 0.52
CA THR A 21 6.30 -12.64 0.38
C THR A 21 4.89 -12.46 -0.18
N MET A 22 4.61 -13.05 -1.34
CA MET A 22 3.30 -12.93 -1.97
C MET A 22 2.21 -13.52 -1.07
N GLY A 23 2.47 -14.66 -0.43
CA GLY A 23 1.52 -15.28 0.51
C GLY A 23 1.23 -14.41 1.74
N ILE A 24 2.23 -13.74 2.31
CA ILE A 24 2.06 -12.83 3.44
C ILE A 24 1.26 -11.59 3.01
N TYR A 25 1.58 -11.01 1.85
CA TYR A 25 0.85 -9.85 1.32
C TYR A 25 -0.62 -10.19 1.08
N ILE A 26 -0.90 -11.31 0.40
CA ILE A 26 -2.28 -11.80 0.17
C ILE A 26 -3.00 -12.04 1.50
N LEU A 27 -2.32 -12.62 2.49
CA LEU A 27 -2.90 -12.86 3.81
C LEU A 27 -3.25 -11.55 4.53
N ILE A 28 -2.39 -10.53 4.45
CA ILE A 28 -2.65 -9.20 5.03
C ILE A 28 -3.86 -8.57 4.38
N VAL A 29 -3.92 -8.55 3.05
CA VAL A 29 -5.06 -8.00 2.28
C VAL A 29 -6.35 -8.73 2.65
N ALA A 30 -6.33 -10.07 2.71
CA ALA A 30 -7.51 -10.86 3.09
C ALA A 30 -7.95 -10.60 4.54
N ILE A 31 -7.01 -10.38 5.46
CA ILE A 31 -7.31 -9.99 6.85
C ILE A 31 -7.94 -8.60 6.88
N GLN A 32 -7.38 -7.64 6.15
CA GLN A 32 -7.89 -6.27 6.08
C GLN A 32 -9.31 -6.24 5.52
N GLU A 33 -9.53 -6.89 4.39
CA GLU A 33 -10.83 -7.01 3.75
C GLU A 33 -11.87 -7.61 4.72
N LYS A 34 -11.52 -8.74 5.34
CA LYS A 34 -12.44 -9.44 6.25
C LYS A 34 -12.77 -8.67 7.53
N LEU A 35 -11.82 -7.89 8.06
CA LEU A 35 -11.99 -7.21 9.34
C LEU A 35 -12.64 -5.83 9.20
N PHE A 36 -12.32 -5.09 8.14
CA PHE A 36 -12.67 -3.67 8.04
C PHE A 36 -13.70 -3.39 6.96
N VAL A 37 -13.74 -4.15 5.86
CA VAL A 37 -14.56 -3.81 4.68
C VAL A 37 -16.03 -4.17 4.90
N PRO A 38 -16.94 -3.17 4.99
CA PRO A 38 -18.37 -3.43 5.12
C PRO A 38 -18.98 -3.84 3.77
N PRO A 39 -20.14 -4.52 3.73
CA PRO A 39 -20.79 -4.95 2.48
C PRO A 39 -21.13 -3.82 1.47
N GLU A 40 -21.34 -2.61 1.98
CA GLU A 40 -21.74 -1.42 1.23
C GLU A 40 -20.57 -0.52 0.78
N TYR A 41 -19.34 -1.03 0.79
CA TYR A 41 -18.19 -0.30 0.24
C TYR A 41 -18.27 -0.12 -1.29
N MET A 42 -17.61 0.91 -1.82
CA MET A 42 -17.32 1.06 -3.24
C MET A 42 -15.90 0.60 -3.55
N MET A 43 -14.94 1.09 -2.75
CA MET A 43 -13.54 0.69 -2.83
C MET A 43 -12.87 0.80 -1.46
N TRP A 44 -11.74 0.12 -1.29
CA TRP A 44 -10.87 0.32 -0.14
C TRP A 44 -9.41 0.36 -0.57
N ALA A 45 -8.60 1.12 0.16
CA ALA A 45 -7.19 1.34 -0.13
C ALA A 45 -6.32 0.85 1.04
N PHE A 46 -5.19 0.23 0.69
CA PHE A 46 -4.14 -0.06 1.65
C PHE A 46 -3.23 1.16 1.75
N LYS A 47 -3.32 1.89 2.87
CA LYS A 47 -2.76 3.23 3.00
C LYS A 47 -1.25 3.26 2.76
N TYR A 48 -0.82 4.12 1.84
CA TYR A 48 0.56 4.57 1.75
C TYR A 48 0.90 5.51 2.94
N PRO A 49 2.10 5.43 3.55
CA PRO A 49 3.22 4.53 3.24
C PRO A 49 3.20 3.22 4.04
N ALA A 50 2.16 2.95 4.84
CA ALA A 50 2.09 1.76 5.70
C ALA A 50 2.09 0.46 4.89
N SER A 51 1.48 0.45 3.71
CA SER A 51 1.58 -0.65 2.73
C SER A 51 3.01 -1.04 2.39
N ARG A 52 3.94 -0.07 2.37
CA ARG A 52 5.36 -0.31 2.08
C ARG A 52 6.11 -0.96 3.24
N LEU A 53 5.55 -0.96 4.45
CA LEU A 53 6.13 -1.67 5.59
C LEU A 53 6.11 -3.19 5.40
N VAL A 54 5.27 -3.73 4.51
CA VAL A 54 5.29 -5.15 4.15
C VAL A 54 6.65 -5.53 3.55
N PHE A 55 7.24 -4.69 2.70
CA PHE A 55 8.57 -4.94 2.15
C PHE A 55 9.68 -4.90 3.22
N ILE A 56 9.54 -4.05 4.24
CA ILE A 56 10.47 -4.04 5.39
C ILE A 56 10.37 -5.37 6.15
N TYR A 57 9.15 -5.89 6.33
CA TYR A 57 8.91 -7.19 6.94
C TYR A 57 9.57 -8.33 6.13
N GLU A 58 9.56 -8.24 4.80
CA GLU A 58 10.22 -9.21 3.93
C GLU A 58 11.75 -9.17 4.03
N LEU A 59 12.36 -7.98 3.99
CA LEU A 59 13.81 -7.81 4.17
C LEU A 59 14.25 -8.39 5.53
N TYR A 60 13.42 -8.23 6.54
CA TYR A 60 13.64 -8.81 7.85
C TYR A 60 13.60 -10.34 7.85
N LEU A 61 12.59 -10.95 7.21
CA LEU A 61 12.51 -12.41 7.04
C LEU A 61 13.69 -12.95 6.24
N PHE A 62 14.10 -12.24 5.18
CA PHE A 62 15.29 -12.58 4.39
C PHE A 62 16.55 -12.59 5.25
N GLY A 63 16.77 -11.55 6.06
CA GLY A 63 17.88 -11.49 7.01
C GLY A 63 17.87 -12.65 8.01
N GLY A 64 16.70 -13.02 8.53
CA GLY A 64 16.51 -14.16 9.41
C GLY A 64 16.87 -15.50 8.75
N LEU A 65 16.40 -15.75 7.53
CA LEU A 65 16.75 -16.94 6.77
C LEU A 65 18.23 -16.99 6.45
N PHE A 66 18.82 -15.87 6.00
CA PHE A 66 20.25 -15.79 5.72
C PHE A 66 21.08 -16.13 6.95
N TYR A 67 20.70 -15.62 8.13
CA TYR A 67 21.30 -16.00 9.41
C TYR A 67 21.19 -17.51 9.71
N ILE A 68 20.00 -18.10 9.51
CA ILE A 68 19.76 -19.53 9.75
C ILE A 68 20.56 -20.41 8.79
N PHE A 69 20.82 -20.00 7.56
CA PHE A 69 21.53 -20.84 6.59
C PHE A 69 23.05 -20.58 6.55
N HIS A 70 23.53 -19.37 6.86
CA HIS A 70 24.96 -19.02 6.77
C HIS A 70 25.72 -19.22 8.08
N LYS A 71 26.44 -20.34 8.19
CA LYS A 71 27.24 -20.70 9.39
C LYS A 71 28.30 -19.65 9.78
N GLY A 72 28.83 -18.88 8.82
CA GLY A 72 29.81 -17.81 9.09
C GLY A 72 29.23 -16.66 9.90
N PHE A 73 28.01 -16.22 9.57
CA PHE A 73 27.29 -15.16 10.27
C PHE A 73 26.87 -15.58 11.69
N ARG A 74 26.53 -16.87 11.86
CA ARG A 74 26.15 -17.43 13.17
C ARG A 74 27.26 -17.33 14.21
N LYS A 75 28.54 -17.41 13.85
CA LYS A 75 29.64 -17.37 14.83
C LYS A 75 29.73 -16.01 15.55
N THR A 76 29.60 -14.91 14.82
CA THR A 76 29.72 -13.54 15.35
C THR A 76 28.49 -13.13 16.16
N LEU A 77 27.29 -13.44 15.65
CA LEU A 77 26.03 -13.09 16.31
C LEU A 77 25.67 -14.03 17.48
N ASN A 78 26.17 -15.27 17.51
CA ASN A 78 25.85 -16.22 18.58
C ASN A 78 26.33 -15.78 19.96
N SER A 79 27.41 -15.02 20.11
CA SER A 79 27.89 -14.61 21.43
C SER A 79 26.93 -13.59 22.07
N LEU A 80 26.49 -12.60 21.28
CA LEU A 80 25.49 -11.60 21.66
C LEU A 80 24.12 -12.25 21.88
N PHE A 81 23.69 -13.12 20.97
CA PHE A 81 22.40 -13.79 21.06
C PHE A 81 22.32 -14.73 22.26
N LYS A 82 23.40 -15.44 22.62
CA LYS A 82 23.41 -16.30 23.82
C LYS A 82 23.35 -15.49 25.11
N LYS A 83 24.05 -14.34 25.18
CA LYS A 83 24.09 -13.49 26.37
C LYS A 83 22.76 -12.77 26.62
N HIS A 84 22.08 -12.32 25.57
CA HIS A 84 20.87 -11.50 25.67
C HIS A 84 19.62 -12.19 25.10
N ARG A 85 19.61 -13.52 24.98
CA ARG A 85 18.58 -14.30 24.29
C ARG A 85 17.15 -13.90 24.63
N LYS A 86 16.85 -13.79 25.94
CA LYS A 86 15.50 -13.49 26.43
C LYS A 86 15.06 -12.08 26.01
N GLN A 87 15.96 -11.09 26.13
CA GLN A 87 15.69 -9.72 25.73
C GLN A 87 15.49 -9.61 24.22
N ILE A 88 16.41 -10.18 23.43
CA ILE A 88 16.33 -10.16 21.96
C ILE A 88 15.04 -10.83 21.48
N LEU A 89 14.67 -11.99 22.03
CA LEU A 89 13.44 -12.67 21.65
C LEU A 89 12.19 -11.89 22.05
N SER A 90 12.17 -11.28 23.24
CA SER A 90 11.06 -10.43 23.68
C SER A 90 10.90 -9.21 22.79
N THR A 91 12.00 -8.52 22.46
CA THR A 91 12.01 -7.37 21.56
C THR A 91 11.56 -7.78 20.16
N PHE A 92 12.04 -8.92 19.65
CA PHE A 92 11.63 -9.49 18.37
C PHE A 92 10.11 -9.68 18.33
N ILE A 93 9.54 -10.39 19.30
CA ILE A 93 8.11 -10.69 19.34
C ILE A 93 7.29 -9.39 19.42
N THR A 94 7.67 -8.48 20.32
CA THR A 94 6.97 -7.20 20.51
C THR A 94 6.98 -6.37 19.24
N PHE A 95 8.15 -6.25 18.59
CA PHE A 95 8.29 -5.52 17.33
C PHE A 95 7.41 -6.09 16.23
N ASN A 96 7.36 -7.42 16.07
CA ASN A 96 6.54 -8.07 15.05
C ASN A 96 5.03 -7.86 15.31
N ILE A 97 4.59 -7.95 16.57
CA ILE A 97 3.18 -7.68 16.94
C ILE A 97 2.79 -6.24 16.59
N VAL A 98 3.62 -5.26 16.99
CA VAL A 98 3.36 -3.85 16.72
C VAL A 98 3.36 -3.58 15.22
N LEU A 99 4.31 -4.15 14.48
CA LEU A 99 4.42 -3.96 13.04
C LEU A 99 3.22 -4.55 12.29
N ILE A 100 2.83 -5.79 12.62
CA ILE A 100 1.64 -6.42 12.05
C ILE A 100 0.41 -5.56 12.34
N TYR A 101 0.23 -5.11 13.58
CA TYR A 101 -0.90 -4.26 13.96
C TYR A 101 -0.95 -2.96 13.15
N ILE A 102 0.18 -2.27 12.98
CA ILE A 102 0.27 -1.04 12.16
C ILE A 102 -0.12 -1.33 10.71
N ILE A 103 0.43 -2.39 10.12
CA ILE A 103 0.17 -2.80 8.74
C ILE A 103 -1.32 -3.14 8.56
N THR A 104 -1.87 -4.01 9.39
CA THR A 104 -3.24 -4.48 9.24
C THR A 104 -4.28 -3.38 9.52
N SER A 105 -3.98 -2.41 10.38
CA SER A 105 -4.93 -1.31 10.69
C SER A 105 -4.87 -0.14 9.72
N ALA A 106 -3.96 -0.13 8.74
CA ALA A 106 -3.78 0.98 7.82
C ALA A 106 -4.69 0.85 6.57
N VAL A 107 -5.99 0.99 6.78
CA VAL A 107 -7.01 0.80 5.74
C VAL A 107 -7.87 2.06 5.61
N THR A 108 -8.15 2.49 4.39
CA THR A 108 -9.18 3.50 4.13
C THR A 108 -10.29 2.86 3.31
N ILE A 109 -11.54 3.10 3.68
CA ILE A 109 -12.72 2.56 3.01
C ILE A 109 -13.55 3.71 2.49
N ILE A 110 -14.02 3.59 1.26
CA ILE A 110 -14.92 4.55 0.66
C ILE A 110 -16.25 3.85 0.41
N THR A 111 -17.32 4.40 0.95
CA THR A 111 -18.71 3.98 0.70
C THR A 111 -19.44 5.05 -0.09
N ASN A 112 -20.69 4.83 -0.50
CA ASN A 112 -21.44 5.81 -1.31
C ASN A 112 -21.59 7.23 -0.70
N ASN A 113 -21.34 7.41 0.60
CA ASN A 113 -21.62 8.67 1.31
C ASN A 113 -20.60 9.06 2.38
N LYS A 114 -19.61 8.21 2.67
CA LYS A 114 -18.61 8.49 3.69
C LYS A 114 -17.28 7.79 3.38
N ILE A 115 -16.25 8.30 4.03
CA ILE A 115 -14.93 7.71 4.08
C ILE A 115 -14.70 7.21 5.51
N ILE A 116 -14.21 5.98 5.67
CA ILE A 116 -13.84 5.42 6.97
C ILE A 116 -12.33 5.19 6.95
N ASP A 117 -11.61 5.96 7.76
CA ASP A 117 -10.16 5.91 7.84
C ASP A 117 -9.70 5.17 9.09
N TYR A 118 -9.13 3.98 8.91
CA TYR A 118 -8.50 3.20 9.97
C TYR A 118 -7.01 3.54 10.07
N SER A 119 -6.53 3.55 11.30
CA SER A 119 -5.10 3.65 11.58
C SER A 119 -4.77 2.95 12.89
N PHE A 120 -3.49 2.74 13.14
CA PHE A 120 -3.03 2.15 14.40
C PHE A 120 -3.45 2.96 15.63
N LEU A 121 -3.63 4.28 15.48
CA LEU A 121 -4.11 5.19 16.53
C LEU A 121 -5.63 5.28 16.61
N SER A 122 -6.33 4.95 15.52
CA SER A 122 -7.79 4.97 15.42
C SER A 122 -8.31 3.65 14.85
N PRO A 123 -8.16 2.53 15.59
CA PRO A 123 -8.52 1.20 15.11
C PRO A 123 -10.03 0.97 14.95
N GLN A 124 -10.85 1.84 15.56
CA GLN A 124 -12.31 1.83 15.38
C GLN A 124 -12.75 2.56 14.10
N GLY A 125 -11.80 3.16 13.37
CA GLY A 125 -12.08 4.00 12.21
C GLY A 125 -12.49 5.41 12.62
N ARG A 126 -12.07 6.39 11.82
CA ARG A 126 -12.64 7.73 11.82
C ARG A 126 -13.55 7.85 10.62
N GLU A 127 -14.79 8.26 10.86
CA GLU A 127 -15.75 8.47 9.78
C GLU A 127 -15.73 9.93 9.36
N TYR A 128 -15.65 10.15 8.05
CA TYR A 128 -15.72 11.45 7.42
C TYR A 128 -16.89 11.43 6.43
N SER A 129 -17.80 12.38 6.55
CA SER A 129 -18.76 12.68 5.49
C SER A 129 -18.02 13.27 4.29
N TYR A 130 -18.61 13.17 3.11
CA TYR A 130 -18.07 13.87 1.94
C TYR A 130 -18.04 15.41 2.09
N ASN A 131 -18.86 15.96 2.99
CA ASN A 131 -18.77 17.38 3.34
C ASN A 131 -17.50 17.75 4.12
N ASP A 132 -16.81 16.76 4.71
CA ASP A 132 -15.56 16.96 5.44
C ASP A 132 -14.35 16.96 4.48
N VAL A 133 -14.57 16.70 3.18
CA VAL A 133 -13.55 16.79 2.15
C VAL A 133 -13.38 18.26 1.75
N VAL A 134 -12.19 18.80 1.99
CA VAL A 134 -11.89 20.22 1.72
C VAL A 134 -11.18 20.45 0.41
N LYS A 135 -10.51 19.42 -0.13
CA LYS A 135 -9.75 19.54 -1.37
C LYS A 135 -9.44 18.19 -1.99
N VAL A 136 -9.43 18.14 -3.32
CA VAL A 136 -8.88 17.03 -4.11
C VAL A 136 -7.61 17.49 -4.83
N ASN A 137 -6.58 16.64 -4.84
CA ASN A 137 -5.37 16.83 -5.65
C ASN A 137 -5.12 15.58 -6.50
N THR A 138 -5.07 15.76 -7.81
CA THR A 138 -4.95 14.65 -8.76
C THR A 138 -3.98 14.98 -9.89
N GLY A 139 -3.34 13.96 -10.44
CA GLY A 139 -2.36 14.13 -11.50
C GLY A 139 -1.64 12.84 -11.85
N VAL A 140 -0.58 12.97 -12.65
CA VAL A 140 0.29 11.86 -13.03
C VAL A 140 1.72 12.15 -12.60
N TYR A 141 2.37 11.17 -11.98
CA TYR A 141 3.76 11.29 -11.57
C TYR A 141 4.69 11.34 -12.78
N GLY A 142 5.42 12.46 -12.92
CA GLY A 142 6.43 12.65 -13.96
C GLY A 142 7.75 11.90 -13.72
N LYS A 143 8.77 12.26 -14.49
CA LYS A 143 10.13 11.73 -14.33
C LYS A 143 10.77 12.28 -13.05
N LYS A 144 10.71 11.51 -11.96
CA LYS A 144 11.53 11.73 -10.74
C LYS A 144 12.62 10.68 -10.64
N LEU A 145 13.64 10.96 -9.81
CA LEU A 145 14.66 9.97 -9.45
C LEU A 145 13.98 8.75 -8.85
N TYR A 146 14.07 7.60 -9.52
CA TYR A 146 13.46 6.35 -9.06
C TYR A 146 13.98 6.01 -7.65
N LEU A 147 13.10 6.12 -6.66
CA LEU A 147 13.32 5.53 -5.35
C LEU A 147 12.60 4.17 -5.36
N PRO A 148 13.29 3.07 -5.02
CA PRO A 148 12.62 1.79 -4.83
C PRO A 148 11.48 1.96 -3.83
N PHE A 149 10.32 1.34 -4.11
CA PHE A 149 9.13 1.37 -3.24
C PHE A 149 8.37 2.70 -3.18
N THR A 150 8.59 3.61 -4.13
CA THR A 150 7.75 4.82 -4.34
C THR A 150 6.98 4.71 -5.65
N HIS A 151 6.07 5.67 -5.90
CA HIS A 151 5.37 5.80 -7.17
C HIS A 151 6.34 5.92 -8.35
N SER A 152 5.94 5.31 -9.47
CA SER A 152 6.67 5.25 -10.72
C SER A 152 6.24 6.35 -11.68
N LYS A 153 7.06 6.58 -12.71
CA LYS A 153 6.71 7.46 -13.82
C LYS A 153 5.44 6.93 -14.51
N GLY A 154 4.44 7.80 -14.69
CA GLY A 154 3.17 7.46 -15.32
C GLY A 154 2.09 6.97 -14.36
N ASP A 155 2.41 6.80 -13.07
CA ASP A 155 1.43 6.43 -12.05
C ASP A 155 0.45 7.60 -11.85
N PHE A 156 -0.84 7.28 -11.93
CA PHE A 156 -1.91 8.21 -11.57
C PHE A 156 -2.04 8.27 -10.04
N PHE A 157 -2.30 9.47 -9.51
CA PHE A 157 -2.62 9.65 -8.10
C PHE A 157 -3.90 10.46 -7.92
N TYR A 158 -4.63 10.12 -6.87
CA TYR A 158 -5.83 10.82 -6.46
C TYR A 158 -5.81 10.97 -4.94
N ILE A 159 -5.57 12.19 -4.47
CA ILE A 159 -5.39 12.50 -3.04
C ILE A 159 -6.55 13.35 -2.56
N ILE A 160 -7.25 12.85 -1.56
CA ILE A 160 -8.33 13.54 -0.85
C ILE A 160 -7.74 14.19 0.40
N GLU A 161 -7.97 15.48 0.59
CA GLU A 161 -7.62 16.22 1.81
C GLU A 161 -8.90 16.48 2.62
N LEU A 162 -8.84 16.11 3.90
CA LEU A 162 -9.94 16.26 4.86
C LEU A 162 -9.78 17.53 5.69
N ASP A 163 -10.86 17.96 6.33
CA ASP A 163 -10.94 19.18 7.16
C ASP A 163 -9.97 19.19 8.35
N ASP A 164 -9.64 18.03 8.90
CA ASP A 164 -8.63 17.84 9.95
C ASP A 164 -7.19 17.86 9.43
N GLY A 165 -7.00 18.07 8.12
CA GLY A 165 -5.72 18.11 7.42
C GLY A 165 -5.16 16.74 7.03
N SER A 166 -5.87 15.65 7.32
CA SER A 166 -5.50 14.30 6.90
C SER A 166 -5.56 14.17 5.38
N LYS A 167 -4.68 13.32 4.82
CA LYS A 167 -4.60 13.04 3.38
C LYS A 167 -4.78 11.55 3.13
N ILE A 168 -5.68 11.24 2.22
CA ILE A 168 -5.98 9.88 1.80
C ILE A 168 -5.54 9.75 0.35
N ASP A 169 -4.62 8.84 0.10
CA ASP A 169 -4.12 8.50 -1.23
C ASP A 169 -4.83 7.24 -1.73
N LEU A 170 -5.51 7.34 -2.87
CA LEU A 170 -6.22 6.24 -3.51
C LEU A 170 -5.39 5.50 -4.57
N ALA A 171 -4.09 5.78 -4.69
CA ALA A 171 -3.23 5.11 -5.66
C ALA A 171 -3.00 3.61 -5.39
N GLU A 172 -3.15 3.15 -4.14
CA GLU A 172 -2.94 1.76 -3.75
C GLU A 172 -4.25 1.09 -3.30
N VAL A 173 -5.04 0.69 -4.28
CA VAL A 173 -6.35 0.06 -4.05
C VAL A 173 -6.17 -1.38 -3.58
N GLY A 174 -6.80 -1.72 -2.45
CA GLY A 174 -6.85 -3.07 -1.91
C GLY A 174 -7.94 -3.92 -2.54
N GLY A 175 -9.05 -3.29 -2.94
CA GLY A 175 -10.15 -3.94 -3.67
C GLY A 175 -11.28 -2.98 -4.00
N VAL A 176 -12.08 -3.37 -5.00
CA VAL A 176 -13.23 -2.63 -5.51
C VAL A 176 -14.44 -3.55 -5.51
N LYS A 177 -15.62 -3.01 -5.20
CA LYS A 177 -16.86 -3.78 -5.26
C LYS A 177 -17.16 -4.19 -6.71
N ASN A 178 -17.66 -5.42 -6.87
CA ASN A 178 -18.00 -6.03 -8.16
C ASN A 178 -16.80 -6.26 -9.11
N ASP A 179 -15.56 -6.25 -8.60
CA ASP A 179 -14.35 -6.45 -9.39
C ASP A 179 -14.20 -5.45 -10.57
N GLU A 180 -14.80 -4.26 -10.45
CA GLU A 180 -14.59 -3.16 -11.38
C GLU A 180 -13.17 -2.58 -11.23
N HIS A 181 -12.65 -1.96 -12.28
CA HIS A 181 -11.35 -1.30 -12.21
C HIS A 181 -11.47 0.01 -11.43
N GLU A 182 -10.52 0.29 -10.55
CA GLU A 182 -10.54 1.42 -9.60
C GLU A 182 -10.75 2.79 -10.24
N TYR A 183 -10.25 3.01 -11.47
CA TYR A 183 -10.42 4.29 -12.15
C TYR A 183 -11.88 4.63 -12.47
N PHE A 184 -12.76 3.63 -12.54
CA PHE A 184 -14.19 3.85 -12.74
C PHE A 184 -14.82 4.42 -11.46
N ILE A 185 -14.51 3.82 -10.32
CA ILE A 185 -14.98 4.31 -9.02
C ILE A 185 -14.38 5.67 -8.68
N ILE A 186 -13.10 5.89 -8.99
CA ILE A 186 -12.46 7.19 -8.77
C ILE A 186 -13.11 8.27 -9.67
N GLU A 187 -13.49 7.95 -10.91
CA GLU A 187 -14.22 8.90 -11.77
C GLU A 187 -15.60 9.24 -11.20
N GLU A 188 -16.36 8.26 -10.70
CA GLU A 188 -17.65 8.50 -10.05
C GLU A 188 -17.52 9.39 -8.81
N LEU A 189 -16.52 9.10 -7.97
CA LEU A 189 -16.19 9.92 -6.80
C LEU A 189 -15.80 11.35 -7.17
N ASP A 190 -14.99 11.49 -8.21
CA ASP A 190 -14.52 12.77 -8.69
C ASP A 190 -15.66 13.64 -9.21
N ILE A 191 -16.57 13.07 -10.02
CA ILE A 191 -17.79 13.75 -10.47
C ILE A 191 -18.62 14.20 -9.26
N GLN A 192 -18.78 13.35 -8.25
CA GLN A 192 -19.53 13.70 -7.05
C GLN A 192 -18.89 14.86 -6.29
N PHE A 193 -17.57 14.84 -6.06
CA PHE A 193 -16.89 15.90 -5.33
C PHE A 193 -16.88 17.22 -6.09
N VAL A 194 -16.67 17.20 -7.40
CA VAL A 194 -16.75 18.39 -8.25
C VAL A 194 -18.17 18.99 -8.19
N ASN A 195 -19.23 18.17 -8.32
CA ASN A 195 -20.62 18.62 -8.19
C ASN A 195 -20.98 19.17 -6.78
N MET A 196 -20.20 18.86 -5.76
CA MET A 196 -20.33 19.40 -4.40
C MET A 196 -19.53 20.71 -4.21
N ASP A 197 -19.00 21.30 -5.29
CA ASP A 197 -18.15 22.48 -5.28
C ASP A 197 -16.85 22.31 -4.47
N ILE A 198 -16.38 21.07 -4.28
CA ILE A 198 -15.12 20.81 -3.57
C ILE A 198 -13.95 21.31 -4.43
N PRO A 199 -13.05 22.14 -3.88
CA PRO A 199 -11.88 22.63 -4.61
C PRO A 199 -10.99 21.49 -5.11
N LYS A 200 -10.68 21.52 -6.40
CA LYS A 200 -9.83 20.51 -7.04
C LYS A 200 -8.62 21.15 -7.69
N VAL A 201 -7.44 20.58 -7.39
CA VAL A 201 -6.20 20.87 -8.10
C VAL A 201 -5.90 19.67 -8.98
N SER A 202 -5.97 19.87 -10.29
CA SER A 202 -5.72 18.84 -11.29
C SER A 202 -4.60 19.28 -12.22
N SER A 203 -3.81 18.33 -12.70
CA SER A 203 -2.78 18.58 -13.70
C SER A 203 -2.79 17.50 -14.79
N MET A 204 -2.87 17.95 -16.04
CA MET A 204 -2.64 17.12 -17.23
C MET A 204 -1.15 16.92 -17.54
N GLU A 205 -0.25 17.54 -16.76
CA GLU A 205 1.18 17.34 -16.90
C GLU A 205 1.54 15.86 -16.70
N ASN A 206 2.38 15.32 -17.59
CA ASN A 206 2.84 13.93 -17.59
C ASN A 206 1.78 12.88 -17.93
N PHE A 207 0.56 13.26 -18.31
CA PHE A 207 -0.50 12.31 -18.69
C PHE A 207 -0.08 11.39 -19.84
N GLU A 208 0.77 11.87 -20.75
CA GLU A 208 1.30 11.04 -21.84
C GLU A 208 1.99 9.77 -21.34
N TYR A 209 2.59 9.79 -20.15
CA TYR A 209 3.26 8.62 -19.58
C TYR A 209 2.29 7.53 -19.15
N SER A 210 1.08 7.87 -18.70
CA SER A 210 0.07 6.86 -18.39
C SER A 210 -0.39 6.12 -19.66
N THR A 211 -0.31 6.76 -20.82
CA THR A 211 -0.69 6.16 -22.12
C THR A 211 0.33 5.16 -22.66
N GLU A 212 1.54 5.10 -22.11
CA GLU A 212 2.58 4.15 -22.54
C GLU A 212 2.25 2.69 -22.14
N HIS A 213 1.44 2.50 -21.09
CA HIS A 213 1.25 1.18 -20.44
C HIS A 213 -0.21 0.82 -20.14
N LEU A 214 -1.15 1.75 -20.26
CA LEU A 214 -2.57 1.52 -20.00
C LEU A 214 -3.39 1.53 -21.30
N ASP A 215 -4.37 0.64 -21.37
CA ASP A 215 -5.34 0.63 -22.47
C ASP A 215 -6.17 1.91 -22.49
N LYS A 216 -6.68 2.22 -23.69
CA LYS A 216 -7.46 3.45 -23.94
C LYS A 216 -8.61 3.62 -22.95
N ILE A 217 -9.32 2.55 -22.61
CA ILE A 217 -10.44 2.61 -21.67
C ILE A 217 -10.04 3.20 -20.32
N TYR A 218 -8.85 2.87 -19.79
CA TYR A 218 -8.38 3.36 -18.50
C TYR A 218 -7.78 4.76 -18.60
N THR A 219 -7.04 5.03 -19.67
CA THR A 219 -6.47 6.37 -19.91
C THR A 219 -7.56 7.41 -20.18
N ASP A 220 -8.68 7.03 -20.81
CA ASP A 220 -9.83 7.90 -20.98
C ASP A 220 -10.48 8.23 -19.62
N LYS A 221 -10.58 7.26 -18.69
CA LYS A 221 -11.05 7.51 -17.31
C LYS A 221 -10.14 8.48 -16.56
N ILE A 222 -8.82 8.25 -16.61
CA ILE A 222 -7.84 9.16 -16.01
C ILE A 222 -7.98 10.56 -16.62
N ARG A 223 -8.08 10.68 -17.95
CA ARG A 223 -8.27 11.97 -18.62
C ARG A 223 -9.53 12.68 -18.14
N ASN A 224 -10.66 11.97 -18.09
CA ASN A 224 -11.93 12.52 -17.64
C ASN A 224 -11.81 13.05 -16.20
N ILE A 225 -11.17 12.30 -15.31
CA ILE A 225 -10.87 12.77 -13.96
C ILE A 225 -9.99 14.03 -14.03
N LEU A 226 -8.90 14.05 -14.80
CA LEU A 226 -8.01 15.21 -14.81
C LEU A 226 -8.65 16.48 -15.40
N GLU A 227 -9.55 16.34 -16.37
CA GLU A 227 -10.22 17.46 -17.04
C GLU A 227 -11.47 17.95 -16.29
N ASN A 228 -12.08 17.11 -15.45
CA ASN A 228 -13.25 17.47 -14.66
C ASN A 228 -12.88 18.49 -13.56
N THR A 229 -13.15 19.76 -13.79
CA THR A 229 -12.77 20.86 -12.90
C THR A 229 -13.94 21.82 -12.70
N ASN A 230 -14.01 22.44 -11.51
CA ASN A 230 -14.96 23.51 -11.19
C ASN A 230 -14.46 24.87 -11.70
#